data_AF-A0A451CL20-F1
#
_entry.id   AF-A0A451CL20-F1
#
_cell.length_a   1.000
_cell.length_b   1.000
_cell.length_c   1.000
_cell.angle_alpha   90.00
_cell.angle_beta   90.00
_cell.angle_gamma   90.00
#
_symmetry.space_group_name_H-M   'P 1'
#
loop_
_entity.id
_entity.type
_entity.pdbx_description
1 polymer ?
#
loop_
_entity_poly.entity_id
_entity_poly.type
_entity_poly.pdbx_seq_one_letter_code
_entity_poly.pdbx_strand_id
1 'polypeptide(L)'
;MLHGQHEAGVEREIWLWDFAGQVDYRLVHQLFMEDTAAAVLVFNPQHENPFEGLGHWDRDLNKATRRPFAKLLAAARIDRGGLVVSTASMERFMAERHFLGALHETSAKTGAGCDQLREAIVNAIDWQAVPPTTSPILYHRLKREILTLRDRGLVLIRRAELKQRMEMKLGGERFDPAELEAVVGLLAGPGMIQPLGFGGFILLRPEVLSRYAAAVVRKVRQHPQELGCIREDELLAGKLDYQDFQRLPHDNEGEDEAVILRALLETFIGRAWCLRQPCDGSALLTFPSYFRRERKDQPGHPSVLVTYRFDGPADDIYATLVVRMHHTLAFESTDLWRSAADFRTQTGTRLGFTLNREAEGGARLEVYFEPAVDENSRVLFLRYVHEHLERYGQNVKRLRHYACANKRCDSHGEPFPNRASIDRALAKAKTKGGNKPKVFCPDCGKAIVLRDAIEERFDAPEVQEQVREMEEESAFKIDNESRELQAVHHTGFIVAEAGQIYRGYTNGDHGIDGEIEFKDDQDRATGKRLYVQLKSGDSYLKQRQRDGAQIFQIKNPRWAKYWQRQAYPVMLVIRTSDNEIRWMDVSAYLERESAGGKTVRRIVFEGERLDVMSVRRWRERALSG
;
A
#
# COMPACT_ATOMS: atom_id res chain seq x y z
N MET A 1 -17.00 26.21 -21.88
CA MET A 1 -18.39 26.38 -21.43
C MET A 1 -19.25 26.60 -22.65
N LEU A 2 -20.11 25.66 -23.01
CA LEU A 2 -21.14 25.83 -24.03
C LEU A 2 -22.41 25.15 -23.48
N HIS A 3 -23.42 25.95 -23.18
CA HIS A 3 -24.71 25.52 -22.64
C HIS A 3 -25.54 24.84 -23.74
N GLY A 4 -25.78 23.53 -23.58
CA GLY A 4 -26.80 22.78 -24.31
C GLY A 4 -28.17 22.90 -23.64
N GLN A 5 -29.22 22.87 -24.44
CA GLN A 5 -30.58 23.32 -24.13
C GLN A 5 -31.27 22.56 -22.97
N HIS A 6 -32.03 23.34 -22.19
CA HIS A 6 -32.69 23.01 -20.93
C HIS A 6 -33.85 22.00 -21.06
N GLU A 7 -33.78 20.88 -20.33
CA GLU A 7 -34.92 20.42 -19.53
C GLU A 7 -34.98 21.30 -18.27
N ALA A 8 -36.16 21.85 -17.95
CA ALA A 8 -36.31 22.74 -16.81
C ALA A 8 -36.04 21.99 -15.50
N GLY A 9 -34.89 22.26 -14.85
CA GLY A 9 -34.70 22.03 -13.42
C GLY A 9 -33.37 21.41 -12.98
N VAL A 10 -32.52 20.88 -13.87
CA VAL A 10 -31.27 20.19 -13.46
C VAL A 10 -30.08 20.68 -14.28
N GLU A 11 -29.09 21.29 -13.62
CA GLU A 11 -27.79 21.63 -14.20
C GLU A 11 -26.81 20.47 -13.97
N ARG A 12 -26.10 20.05 -15.01
CA ARG A 12 -25.09 18.98 -14.97
C ARG A 12 -23.74 19.55 -15.41
N GLU A 13 -22.70 19.31 -14.62
CA GLU A 13 -21.33 19.75 -14.92
C GLU A 13 -20.45 18.52 -15.18
N ILE A 14 -19.74 18.49 -16.33
CA ILE A 14 -18.81 17.42 -16.69
C ILE A 14 -17.39 17.98 -16.70
N TRP A 15 -16.49 17.27 -16.02
CA TRP A 15 -15.07 17.57 -15.97
C TRP A 15 -14.30 16.57 -16.83
N LEU A 16 -13.68 17.07 -17.91
CA LEU A 16 -12.86 16.27 -18.81
C LEU A 16 -11.39 16.40 -18.41
N TRP A 17 -10.77 15.27 -18.11
CA TRP A 17 -9.35 15.16 -17.81
C TRP A 17 -8.63 14.52 -19.00
N ASP A 18 -7.58 15.18 -19.49
CA ASP A 18 -6.67 14.60 -20.50
C ASP A 18 -5.39 14.17 -19.79
N PHE A 19 -5.18 12.85 -19.71
CA PHE A 19 -4.01 12.27 -19.07
C PHE A 19 -2.95 11.98 -20.13
N ALA A 20 -1.84 12.70 -20.08
CA ALA A 20 -0.75 12.48 -21.03
C ALA A 20 -0.21 11.04 -20.93
N GLY A 21 0.02 10.40 -22.08
CA GLY A 21 0.45 8.99 -22.15
C GLY A 21 1.90 8.72 -21.73
N GLN A 22 2.64 9.75 -21.31
CA GLN A 22 4.02 9.63 -20.84
C GLN A 22 4.08 8.73 -19.60
N VAL A 23 4.86 7.66 -19.71
CA VAL A 23 5.03 6.63 -18.67
C VAL A 23 5.43 7.25 -17.32
N ASP A 24 6.21 8.33 -17.35
CA ASP A 24 6.78 8.97 -16.17
C ASP A 24 5.78 9.73 -15.29
N TYR A 25 4.58 10.04 -15.79
CA TYR A 25 3.50 10.70 -15.02
C TYR A 25 2.28 9.80 -14.79
N ARG A 26 2.29 8.54 -15.25
CA ARG A 26 1.13 7.64 -15.10
C ARG A 26 0.71 7.46 -13.65
N LEU A 27 1.68 7.28 -12.74
CA LEU A 27 1.39 7.14 -11.32
C LEU A 27 0.77 8.42 -10.73
N VAL A 28 1.18 9.58 -11.23
CA VAL A 28 0.65 10.88 -10.81
C VAL A 28 -0.76 11.10 -11.37
N HIS A 29 -1.01 10.71 -12.62
CA HIS A 29 -2.32 10.82 -13.27
C HIS A 29 -3.36 9.91 -12.62
N GLN A 30 -2.96 8.70 -12.22
CA GLN A 30 -3.83 7.80 -11.49
C GLN A 30 -4.30 8.39 -10.15
N LEU A 31 -3.67 9.45 -9.59
CA LEU A 31 -4.10 10.12 -8.34
C LEU A 31 -5.53 10.68 -8.45
N PHE A 32 -5.92 11.11 -9.65
CA PHE A 32 -7.19 11.79 -9.90
C PHE A 32 -8.30 10.88 -10.43
N MET A 33 -8.04 9.58 -10.58
CA MET A 33 -8.98 8.65 -11.23
C MET A 33 -9.98 7.97 -10.28
N GLU A 34 -9.96 8.24 -8.97
CA GLU A 34 -10.70 7.44 -7.96
C GLU A 34 -12.23 7.41 -8.17
N ASP A 35 -12.82 8.57 -8.48
CA ASP A 35 -14.26 8.75 -8.69
C ASP A 35 -14.62 8.94 -10.17
N THR A 36 -13.86 8.29 -11.07
CA THR A 36 -14.12 8.35 -12.51
C THR A 36 -15.52 7.82 -12.82
N ALA A 37 -16.37 8.63 -13.46
CA ALA A 37 -17.70 8.20 -13.91
C ALA A 37 -17.65 7.44 -15.25
N ALA A 38 -16.81 7.93 -16.18
CA ALA A 38 -16.60 7.33 -17.49
C ALA A 38 -15.14 7.52 -17.95
N ALA A 39 -14.58 6.51 -18.61
CA ALA A 39 -13.25 6.54 -19.20
C ALA A 39 -13.32 6.24 -20.70
N VAL A 40 -12.59 7.02 -21.48
CA VAL A 40 -12.47 6.84 -22.93
C VAL A 40 -11.03 6.46 -23.26
N LEU A 41 -10.82 5.24 -23.74
CA LEU A 41 -9.50 4.83 -24.24
C LEU A 41 -9.40 5.21 -25.71
N VAL A 42 -8.41 6.05 -26.01
CA VAL A 42 -8.14 6.52 -27.37
C VAL A 42 -6.89 5.84 -27.90
N PHE A 43 -6.98 5.16 -29.04
CA PHE A 43 -5.83 4.47 -29.64
C PHE A 43 -5.64 4.81 -31.12
N ASN A 44 -4.45 4.48 -31.62
CA ASN A 44 -4.13 4.56 -33.03
C ASN A 44 -4.51 3.24 -33.74
N PRO A 45 -5.51 3.22 -34.65
CA PRO A 45 -5.97 2.01 -35.33
C PRO A 45 -4.95 1.46 -36.34
N GLN A 46 -3.91 2.23 -36.67
CA GLN A 46 -2.81 1.81 -37.53
C GLN A 46 -1.67 1.07 -36.79
N HIS A 47 -1.77 0.87 -35.47
CA HIS A 47 -0.78 0.11 -34.71
C HIS A 47 -1.00 -1.40 -34.89
N GLU A 48 0.06 -2.18 -35.14
CA GLU A 48 -0.05 -3.62 -35.41
C GLU A 48 -0.57 -4.41 -34.20
N ASN A 49 -0.17 -4.02 -32.99
CA ASN A 49 -0.64 -4.63 -31.74
C ASN A 49 -1.23 -3.58 -30.79
N PRO A 50 -2.48 -3.13 -30.99
CA PRO A 50 -3.09 -2.13 -30.11
C PRO A 50 -3.50 -2.72 -28.74
N PHE A 51 -3.68 -4.04 -28.67
CA PHE A 51 -4.21 -4.74 -27.49
C PHE A 51 -3.28 -4.72 -26.29
N GLU A 52 -1.96 -4.71 -26.50
CA GLU A 52 -0.99 -4.64 -25.40
C GLU A 52 -1.09 -3.31 -24.65
N GLY A 53 -1.06 -2.19 -25.40
CA GLY A 53 -1.19 -0.85 -24.83
C GLY A 53 -2.56 -0.61 -24.21
N LEU A 54 -3.64 -1.00 -24.91
CA LEU A 54 -5.01 -0.90 -24.39
C LEU A 54 -5.20 -1.76 -23.13
N GLY A 55 -4.69 -2.98 -23.13
CA GLY A 55 -4.79 -3.89 -22.00
C GLY A 55 -4.01 -3.40 -20.78
N HIS A 56 -2.90 -2.70 -20.97
CA HIS A 56 -2.17 -2.05 -19.87
C HIS A 56 -2.98 -0.88 -19.27
N TRP A 57 -3.52 0.01 -20.11
CA TRP A 57 -4.37 1.11 -19.64
C TRP A 57 -5.64 0.63 -18.94
N ASP A 58 -6.29 -0.41 -19.45
CA ASP A 58 -7.46 -1.01 -18.79
C ASP A 58 -7.09 -1.55 -17.39
N ARG A 59 -5.95 -2.24 -17.24
CA ARG A 59 -5.47 -2.70 -15.92
C ARG A 59 -5.20 -1.53 -14.98
N ASP A 60 -4.50 -0.50 -15.45
CA ASP A 60 -4.15 0.68 -14.66
C ASP A 60 -5.40 1.44 -14.20
N LEU A 61 -6.40 1.60 -15.08
CA LEU A 61 -7.67 2.24 -14.75
C LEU A 61 -8.44 1.43 -13.70
N ASN A 62 -8.63 0.13 -13.93
CA ASN A 62 -9.33 -0.73 -12.97
C ASN A 62 -8.61 -0.81 -11.61
N LYS A 63 -7.28 -0.63 -11.58
CA LYS A 63 -6.48 -0.57 -10.34
C LYS A 63 -6.65 0.78 -9.62
N ALA A 64 -6.80 1.88 -10.36
CA ALA A 64 -6.91 3.23 -9.81
C ALA A 64 -8.32 3.58 -9.33
N THR A 65 -9.36 3.03 -9.97
CA THR A 65 -10.78 3.29 -9.66
C THR A 65 -11.31 2.33 -8.59
N ARG A 66 -12.04 2.83 -7.60
CA ARG A 66 -12.68 1.98 -6.57
C ARG A 66 -14.14 1.67 -6.86
N ARG A 67 -14.80 2.48 -7.68
CA ARG A 67 -16.21 2.34 -8.06
C ARG A 67 -16.33 1.82 -9.48
N PRO A 68 -17.43 1.13 -9.82
CA PRO A 68 -17.75 0.83 -11.20
C PRO A 68 -17.80 2.12 -12.03
N PHE A 69 -17.22 2.09 -13.22
CA PHE A 69 -17.20 3.20 -14.15
C PHE A 69 -17.48 2.71 -15.57
N ALA A 70 -18.02 3.58 -16.41
CA ALA A 70 -18.28 3.25 -17.80
C ALA A 70 -16.99 3.29 -18.62
N LYS A 71 -16.85 2.37 -19.58
CA LYS A 71 -15.70 2.30 -20.49
C LYS A 71 -16.13 2.44 -21.93
N LEU A 72 -15.51 3.37 -22.65
CA LEU A 72 -15.72 3.60 -24.08
C LEU A 72 -14.38 3.44 -24.80
N LEU A 73 -14.43 2.95 -26.04
CA LEU A 73 -13.24 2.76 -26.88
C LEU A 73 -13.35 3.62 -28.15
N ALA A 74 -12.32 4.42 -28.41
CA ALA A 74 -12.26 5.30 -29.57
C ALA A 74 -11.01 5.04 -30.41
N ALA A 75 -11.22 4.71 -31.69
CA ALA A 75 -10.16 4.70 -32.70
C ALA A 75 -9.97 6.13 -33.22
N ALA A 76 -8.80 6.72 -33.00
CA ALA A 76 -8.48 8.05 -33.49
C ALA A 76 -7.81 8.02 -34.87
N ARG A 77 -7.76 9.16 -35.57
CA ARG A 77 -7.00 9.33 -36.83
C ARG A 77 -7.47 8.43 -37.97
N ILE A 78 -8.78 8.17 -38.06
CA ILE A 78 -9.36 7.36 -39.15
C ILE A 78 -9.12 8.01 -40.54
N ASP A 79 -8.87 9.32 -40.57
CA ASP A 79 -8.50 10.06 -41.79
C ASP A 79 -7.15 9.64 -42.39
N ARG A 80 -6.30 8.91 -41.64
CA ARG A 80 -5.00 8.42 -42.12
C ARG A 80 -5.00 6.96 -42.53
N GLY A 81 -6.04 6.22 -42.23
CA GLY A 81 -6.14 4.79 -42.51
C GLY A 81 -7.11 4.07 -41.57
N GLY A 82 -7.62 2.93 -42.01
CA GLY A 82 -8.55 2.12 -41.23
C GLY A 82 -7.86 1.25 -40.17
N LEU A 83 -8.67 0.41 -39.54
CA LEU A 83 -8.23 -0.56 -38.54
C LEU A 83 -7.34 -1.64 -39.17
N VAL A 84 -6.13 -1.83 -38.63
CA VAL A 84 -5.19 -2.88 -39.08
C VAL A 84 -5.58 -4.26 -38.54
N VAL A 85 -6.25 -4.31 -37.39
CA VAL A 85 -6.78 -5.53 -36.78
C VAL A 85 -8.21 -5.83 -37.25
N SER A 86 -8.63 -7.10 -37.22
CA SER A 86 -9.99 -7.47 -37.64
C SER A 86 -11.05 -6.93 -36.67
N THR A 87 -12.21 -6.53 -37.19
CA THR A 87 -13.36 -6.08 -36.40
C THR A 87 -13.76 -7.11 -35.35
N ALA A 88 -13.79 -8.40 -35.71
CA ALA A 88 -14.10 -9.49 -34.78
C ALA A 88 -13.09 -9.59 -33.61
N SER A 89 -11.81 -9.31 -33.84
CA SER A 89 -10.81 -9.29 -32.76
C SER A 89 -11.04 -8.11 -31.82
N MET A 90 -11.44 -6.96 -32.36
CA MET A 90 -11.77 -5.77 -31.57
C MET A 90 -13.04 -5.95 -30.75
N GLU A 91 -14.11 -6.49 -31.35
CA GLU A 91 -15.37 -6.79 -30.66
C GLU A 91 -15.16 -7.78 -29.52
N ARG A 92 -14.34 -8.83 -29.75
CA ARG A 92 -13.95 -9.76 -28.68
C ARG A 92 -13.21 -9.06 -27.55
N PHE A 93 -12.21 -8.22 -27.86
CA PHE A 93 -11.48 -7.46 -26.85
C PHE A 93 -12.41 -6.54 -26.05
N MET A 94 -13.34 -5.85 -26.73
CA MET A 94 -14.32 -4.98 -26.10
C MET A 94 -15.26 -5.76 -25.17
N ALA A 95 -15.75 -6.92 -25.61
CA ALA A 95 -16.63 -7.79 -24.83
C ALA A 95 -15.93 -8.38 -23.60
N GLU A 96 -14.73 -8.94 -23.76
CA GLU A 96 -13.92 -9.51 -22.68
C GLU A 96 -13.58 -8.49 -21.59
N ARG A 97 -13.49 -7.21 -21.97
CA ARG A 97 -13.11 -6.12 -21.07
C ARG A 97 -14.28 -5.24 -20.66
N HIS A 98 -15.51 -5.57 -21.05
CA HIS A 98 -16.74 -4.82 -20.70
C HIS A 98 -16.74 -3.35 -21.16
N PHE A 99 -16.30 -3.08 -22.39
CA PHE A 99 -16.53 -1.78 -23.03
C PHE A 99 -18.00 -1.64 -23.44
N LEU A 100 -18.54 -0.44 -23.30
CA LEU A 100 -19.92 -0.10 -23.66
C LEU A 100 -20.01 0.28 -25.13
N GLY A 101 -21.07 -0.18 -25.78
CA GLY A 101 -21.41 0.22 -27.14
C GLY A 101 -20.43 -0.32 -28.20
N ALA A 102 -20.46 0.31 -29.37
CA ALA A 102 -19.61 -0.02 -30.50
C ALA A 102 -18.30 0.79 -30.46
N LEU A 103 -17.31 0.37 -31.26
CA LEU A 103 -16.08 1.14 -31.46
C LEU A 103 -16.42 2.52 -32.04
N HIS A 104 -15.96 3.58 -31.39
CA HIS A 104 -16.12 4.94 -31.89
C HIS A 104 -14.95 5.31 -32.82
N GLU A 105 -15.22 5.42 -34.12
CA GLU A 105 -14.25 5.87 -35.10
C GLU A 105 -14.23 7.41 -35.17
N THR A 106 -13.07 8.02 -34.90
CA THR A 106 -12.95 9.48 -34.75
C THR A 106 -11.79 10.09 -35.54
N SER A 107 -11.98 11.32 -36.01
CA SER A 107 -10.94 12.11 -36.66
C SER A 107 -10.95 13.55 -36.14
N ALA A 108 -9.87 13.94 -35.46
CA ALA A 108 -9.68 15.31 -34.98
C ALA A 108 -9.52 16.32 -36.14
N LYS A 109 -9.05 15.88 -37.32
CA LYS A 109 -8.86 16.73 -38.49
C LYS A 109 -10.18 17.08 -39.17
N THR A 110 -11.09 16.11 -39.26
CA THR A 110 -12.36 16.27 -39.99
C THR A 110 -13.56 16.51 -39.07
N GLY A 111 -13.41 16.25 -37.77
CA GLY A 111 -14.51 16.26 -36.80
C GLY A 111 -15.39 15.00 -36.84
N ALA A 112 -15.14 14.07 -37.78
CA ALA A 112 -15.93 12.84 -37.91
C ALA A 112 -15.91 12.03 -36.61
N GLY A 113 -17.08 11.54 -36.18
CA GLY A 113 -17.23 10.69 -35.00
C GLY A 113 -17.18 11.41 -33.65
N CYS A 114 -16.73 12.67 -33.59
CA CYS A 114 -16.51 13.39 -32.33
C CYS A 114 -17.83 13.73 -31.61
N ASP A 115 -18.87 14.12 -32.35
CA ASP A 115 -20.19 14.42 -31.77
C ASP A 115 -20.87 13.15 -31.25
N GLN A 116 -20.77 12.03 -31.99
CA GLN A 116 -21.30 10.74 -31.54
C GLN A 116 -20.57 10.24 -30.29
N LEU A 117 -19.24 10.40 -30.24
CA LEU A 117 -18.46 10.06 -29.06
C LEU A 117 -18.85 10.94 -27.86
N ARG A 118 -19.07 12.24 -28.07
CA ARG A 118 -19.55 13.15 -27.02
C ARG A 118 -20.88 12.67 -26.44
N GLU A 119 -21.86 12.35 -27.29
CA GLU A 119 -23.16 11.85 -26.84
C GLU A 119 -23.03 10.51 -26.10
N ALA A 120 -22.17 9.61 -26.59
CA ALA A 120 -21.90 8.35 -25.92
C ALA A 120 -21.30 8.55 -24.52
N ILE A 121 -20.38 9.50 -24.34
CA ILE A 121 -19.82 9.86 -23.03
C ILE A 121 -20.93 10.35 -22.08
N VAL A 122 -21.78 11.26 -22.54
CA VAL A 122 -22.87 11.82 -21.72
C VAL A 122 -23.87 10.75 -21.30
N ASN A 123 -24.21 9.83 -22.20
CA ASN A 123 -25.14 8.73 -21.93
C ASN A 123 -24.55 7.61 -21.07
N ALA A 124 -23.21 7.48 -21.05
CA ALA A 124 -22.51 6.49 -20.26
C ALA A 124 -22.41 6.83 -18.77
N ILE A 125 -22.57 8.11 -18.40
CA ILE A 125 -22.52 8.56 -17.01
C ILE A 125 -23.82 8.19 -16.30
N ASP A 126 -23.73 7.46 -15.18
CA ASP A 126 -24.87 7.21 -14.29
C ASP A 126 -25.20 8.45 -13.46
N TRP A 127 -26.04 9.31 -14.02
CA TRP A 127 -26.48 10.54 -13.37
C TRP A 127 -27.31 10.30 -12.09
N GLN A 128 -27.86 9.10 -11.89
CA GLN A 128 -28.65 8.78 -10.69
C GLN A 128 -27.77 8.50 -9.47
N ALA A 129 -26.54 8.05 -9.70
CA ALA A 129 -25.55 7.79 -8.65
C ALA A 129 -24.85 9.06 -8.14
N VAL A 130 -24.99 10.20 -8.83
CA VAL A 130 -24.39 11.48 -8.44
C VAL A 130 -25.28 12.21 -7.43
N PRO A 131 -24.78 12.60 -6.23
CA PRO A 131 -25.60 13.26 -5.22
C PRO A 131 -26.23 14.57 -5.72
N PRO A 132 -27.56 14.73 -5.64
CA PRO A 132 -28.21 15.98 -6.03
C PRO A 132 -28.04 17.04 -4.93
N THR A 133 -27.88 18.30 -5.32
CA THR A 133 -28.03 19.44 -4.39
C THR A 133 -29.41 20.06 -4.54
N THR A 134 -30.12 20.21 -3.42
CA THR A 134 -31.48 20.77 -3.34
C THR A 134 -31.54 22.28 -3.56
N SER A 135 -30.45 23.01 -3.34
CA SER A 135 -30.36 24.47 -3.50
C SER A 135 -29.19 24.90 -4.40
N PRO A 136 -29.44 25.26 -5.67
CA PRO A 136 -28.40 25.75 -6.57
C PRO A 136 -27.68 27.01 -6.05
N ILE A 137 -28.42 27.92 -5.40
CA ILE A 137 -27.86 29.19 -4.91
C ILE A 137 -26.86 28.95 -3.77
N LEU A 138 -27.21 28.09 -2.80
CA LEU A 138 -26.32 27.75 -1.68
C LEU A 138 -25.09 26.98 -2.19
N TYR A 139 -25.28 26.03 -3.12
CA TYR A 139 -24.19 25.33 -3.78
C TYR A 139 -23.20 26.31 -4.44
N HIS A 140 -23.68 27.25 -5.26
CA HIS A 140 -22.80 28.21 -5.93
C HIS A 140 -22.04 29.10 -4.93
N ARG A 141 -22.69 29.52 -3.83
CA ARG A 141 -22.02 30.29 -2.78
C ARG A 141 -20.92 29.47 -2.10
N LEU A 142 -21.24 28.27 -1.61
CA LEU A 142 -20.28 27.39 -0.94
C LEU A 142 -19.12 26.99 -1.87
N LYS A 143 -19.41 26.61 -3.12
CA LYS A 143 -18.41 26.33 -4.17
C LYS A 143 -17.47 27.52 -4.35
N ARG A 144 -18.01 28.73 -4.51
CA ARG A 144 -17.20 29.93 -4.71
C ARG A 144 -16.29 30.22 -3.52
N GLU A 145 -16.78 30.11 -2.30
CA GLU A 145 -15.95 30.37 -1.11
C GLU A 145 -14.85 29.31 -0.93
N ILE A 146 -15.14 28.03 -1.16
CA ILE A 146 -14.14 26.94 -1.13
C ILE A 146 -13.06 27.18 -2.18
N LEU A 147 -13.45 27.51 -3.42
CA LEU A 147 -12.50 27.81 -4.49
C LEU A 147 -11.69 29.08 -4.20
N THR A 148 -12.30 30.08 -3.56
CA THR A 148 -11.57 31.29 -3.14
C THR A 148 -10.49 30.97 -2.11
N LEU A 149 -10.73 30.04 -1.18
CA LEU A 149 -9.70 29.59 -0.23
C LEU A 149 -8.55 28.88 -0.95
N ARG A 150 -8.87 28.00 -1.90
CA ARG A 150 -7.89 27.33 -2.77
C ARG A 150 -7.04 28.33 -3.55
N ASP A 151 -7.67 29.32 -4.19
CA ASP A 151 -7.02 30.31 -5.04
C ASP A 151 -6.12 31.27 -4.23
N ARG A 152 -6.45 31.49 -2.95
CA ARG A 152 -5.60 32.23 -2.00
C ARG A 152 -4.36 31.46 -1.55
N GLY A 153 -4.19 30.22 -2.01
CA GLY A 153 -3.02 29.39 -1.72
C GLY A 153 -3.18 28.47 -0.52
N LEU A 154 -4.37 28.39 0.12
CA LEU A 154 -4.60 27.44 1.20
C LEU A 154 -4.55 26.02 0.62
N VAL A 155 -3.66 25.18 1.17
CA VAL A 155 -3.44 23.82 0.65
C VAL A 155 -4.32 22.81 1.38
N LEU A 156 -4.38 22.91 2.70
CA LEU A 156 -5.06 21.96 3.58
C LEU A 156 -6.02 22.73 4.50
N ILE A 157 -7.18 22.14 4.78
CA ILE A 157 -8.14 22.66 5.77
C ILE A 157 -8.83 21.49 6.48
N ARG A 158 -9.20 21.66 7.75
CA ARG A 158 -10.03 20.67 8.46
C ARG A 158 -11.51 20.90 8.18
N ARG A 159 -12.31 19.83 8.18
CA ARG A 159 -13.78 19.89 7.99
C ARG A 159 -14.46 20.85 8.96
N ALA A 160 -14.12 20.77 10.25
CA ALA A 160 -14.68 21.63 11.29
C ALA A 160 -14.34 23.11 11.04
N GLU A 161 -13.11 23.38 10.63
CA GLU A 161 -12.66 24.74 10.30
C GLU A 161 -13.33 25.27 9.03
N LEU A 162 -13.45 24.42 7.99
CA LEU A 162 -14.16 24.79 6.77
C LEU A 162 -15.61 25.17 7.10
N LYS A 163 -16.31 24.35 7.88
CA LYS A 163 -17.68 24.63 8.34
C LYS A 163 -17.78 25.99 9.05
N GLN A 164 -16.92 26.22 10.05
CA GLN A 164 -16.91 27.47 10.80
C GLN A 164 -16.65 28.69 9.90
N ARG A 165 -15.71 28.59 8.96
CA ARG A 165 -15.42 29.66 7.99
C ARG A 165 -16.60 29.92 7.06
N MET A 166 -17.32 28.89 6.62
CA MET A 166 -18.52 29.04 5.79
C MET A 166 -19.64 29.73 6.57
N GLU A 167 -19.91 29.33 7.81
CA GLU A 167 -20.92 29.95 8.68
C GLU A 167 -20.63 31.44 8.91
N MET A 168 -19.36 31.81 9.14
CA MET A 168 -18.96 33.21 9.28
C MET A 168 -19.13 34.02 7.99
N LYS A 169 -18.79 33.44 6.83
CA LYS A 169 -18.85 34.13 5.54
C LYS A 169 -20.27 34.28 4.98
N LEU A 170 -21.14 33.32 5.26
CA LEU A 170 -22.56 33.35 4.87
C LEU A 170 -23.42 34.17 5.84
N GLY A 171 -22.83 35.05 6.64
CA GLY A 171 -23.56 35.96 7.52
C GLY A 171 -24.31 35.25 8.66
N GLY A 172 -23.86 34.06 9.08
CA GLY A 172 -24.52 33.27 10.11
C GLY A 172 -25.73 32.45 9.62
N GLU A 173 -25.99 32.38 8.31
CA GLU A 173 -26.94 31.42 7.75
C GLU A 173 -26.52 29.99 8.15
N ARG A 174 -27.37 29.33 8.94
CA ARG A 174 -27.19 27.91 9.29
C ARG A 174 -27.59 27.07 8.08
N PHE A 175 -26.64 26.34 7.51
CA PHE A 175 -26.89 25.29 6.53
C PHE A 175 -26.76 23.93 7.21
N ASP A 176 -27.40 22.90 6.63
CA ASP A 176 -27.26 21.54 7.14
C ASP A 176 -25.82 21.05 6.87
N PRO A 177 -25.10 20.48 7.85
CA PRO A 177 -23.82 19.81 7.59
C PRO A 177 -23.85 18.86 6.38
N ALA A 178 -24.98 18.19 6.12
CA ALA A 178 -25.14 17.32 4.95
C ALA A 178 -25.03 18.07 3.62
N GLU A 179 -25.44 19.35 3.55
CA GLU A 179 -25.33 20.17 2.35
C GLU A 179 -23.86 20.55 2.07
N LEU A 180 -23.09 20.88 3.11
CA LEU A 180 -21.65 21.13 2.95
C LEU A 180 -20.92 19.87 2.52
N GLU A 181 -21.28 18.72 3.07
CA GLU A 181 -20.73 17.42 2.66
C GLU A 181 -21.08 17.08 1.21
N ALA A 182 -22.30 17.39 0.76
CA ALA A 182 -22.68 17.24 -0.64
C ALA A 182 -21.84 18.15 -1.56
N VAL A 183 -21.63 19.42 -1.19
CA VAL A 183 -20.76 20.34 -1.96
C VAL A 183 -19.32 19.85 -1.99
N VAL A 184 -18.78 19.41 -0.84
CA VAL A 184 -17.42 18.85 -0.76
C VAL A 184 -17.30 17.61 -1.64
N GLY A 185 -18.29 16.71 -1.62
CA GLY A 185 -18.33 15.53 -2.50
C GLY A 185 -18.39 15.90 -3.99
N LEU A 186 -19.21 16.90 -4.35
CA LEU A 186 -19.32 17.39 -5.73
C LEU A 186 -18.06 18.10 -6.23
N LEU A 187 -17.26 18.69 -5.35
CA LEU A 187 -15.95 19.26 -5.71
C LEU A 187 -14.84 18.19 -5.69
N ALA A 188 -15.02 17.14 -4.87
CA ALA A 188 -14.09 16.03 -4.78
C ALA A 188 -14.14 15.12 -6.01
N GLY A 189 -15.34 14.82 -6.52
CA GLY A 189 -15.52 13.93 -7.68
C GLY A 189 -14.72 14.38 -8.92
N PRO A 190 -14.79 15.68 -9.30
CA PRO A 190 -13.95 16.24 -10.34
C PRO A 190 -12.46 16.33 -10.02
N GLY A 191 -12.02 16.12 -8.77
CA GLY A 191 -10.63 16.29 -8.34
C GLY A 191 -10.22 17.74 -8.04
N MET A 192 -11.17 18.66 -7.82
CA MET A 192 -10.82 20.05 -7.44
C MET A 192 -10.29 20.16 -6.02
N ILE A 193 -10.82 19.33 -5.14
CA ILE A 193 -10.40 19.14 -3.76
C ILE A 193 -10.35 17.65 -3.49
N GLN A 194 -9.71 17.24 -2.39
CA GLN A 194 -9.62 15.82 -2.03
C GLN A 194 -9.81 15.67 -0.52
N PRO A 195 -10.97 15.14 -0.07
CA PRO A 195 -11.14 14.73 1.32
C PRO A 195 -10.18 13.58 1.63
N LEU A 196 -9.47 13.68 2.76
CA LEU A 196 -8.57 12.62 3.21
C LEU A 196 -9.34 11.62 4.08
N GLY A 197 -8.96 10.34 4.00
CA GLY A 197 -9.57 9.25 4.77
C GLY A 197 -9.27 9.28 6.28
N PHE A 198 -8.48 10.25 6.73
CA PHE A 198 -8.06 10.40 8.12
C PHE A 198 -8.05 11.88 8.55
N GLY A 199 -8.12 12.11 9.86
CA GLY A 199 -7.92 13.43 10.48
C GLY A 199 -8.94 14.52 10.11
N GLY A 200 -10.01 14.17 9.37
CA GLY A 200 -11.02 15.12 8.92
C GLY A 200 -10.49 16.21 8.00
N PHE A 201 -9.39 15.93 7.30
CA PHE A 201 -8.73 16.90 6.43
C PHE A 201 -9.35 16.92 5.02
N ILE A 202 -9.28 18.10 4.40
CA ILE A 202 -9.62 18.33 3.00
C ILE A 202 -8.41 19.01 2.36
N LEU A 203 -7.82 18.36 1.38
CA LEU A 203 -6.79 18.92 0.53
C LEU A 203 -7.46 19.79 -0.53
N LEU A 204 -7.35 21.11 -0.38
CA LEU A 204 -7.92 22.08 -1.33
C LEU A 204 -7.13 22.17 -2.62
N ARG A 205 -5.86 21.73 -2.60
CA ARG A 205 -4.99 21.70 -3.78
C ARG A 205 -4.43 20.29 -4.02
N PRO A 206 -5.21 19.38 -4.60
CA PRO A 206 -4.77 18.02 -4.92
C PRO A 206 -3.51 17.96 -5.80
N GLU A 207 -3.22 19.02 -6.56
CA GLU A 207 -2.01 19.11 -7.38
C GLU A 207 -0.72 19.13 -6.54
N VAL A 208 -0.81 19.51 -5.26
CA VAL A 208 0.34 19.42 -4.35
C VAL A 208 0.72 17.96 -4.12
N LEU A 209 -0.25 17.07 -3.95
CA LEU A 209 -0.01 15.64 -3.81
C LEU A 209 0.74 15.08 -5.04
N SER A 210 0.38 15.56 -6.22
CA SER A 210 1.05 15.21 -7.48
C SER A 210 2.52 15.64 -7.54
N ARG A 211 2.83 16.83 -7.03
CA ARG A 211 4.22 17.33 -6.96
C ARG A 211 5.06 16.47 -6.02
N TYR A 212 4.52 16.13 -4.85
CA TYR A 212 5.18 15.24 -3.89
C TYR A 212 5.31 13.82 -4.44
N ALA A 213 4.29 13.30 -5.13
CA ALA A 213 4.37 12.01 -5.83
C ALA A 213 5.52 11.99 -6.86
N ALA A 214 5.66 13.05 -7.64
CA ALA A 214 6.78 13.19 -8.58
C ALA A 214 8.14 13.24 -7.86
N ALA A 215 8.22 13.85 -6.68
CA ALA A 215 9.43 13.86 -5.85
C ALA A 215 9.81 12.46 -5.37
N VAL A 216 8.82 11.67 -4.93
CA VAL A 216 9.02 10.26 -4.57
C VAL A 216 9.50 9.47 -5.77
N VAL A 217 8.83 9.60 -6.92
CA VAL A 217 9.22 8.88 -8.14
C VAL A 217 10.65 9.19 -8.56
N ARG A 218 11.08 10.44 -8.49
CA ARG A 218 12.47 10.82 -8.79
C ARG A 218 13.46 10.19 -7.81
N LYS A 219 13.17 10.27 -6.51
CA LYS A 219 13.99 9.65 -5.46
C LYS A 219 14.12 8.13 -5.68
N VAL A 220 13.02 7.47 -5.98
CA VAL A 220 12.93 6.04 -6.28
C VAL A 220 13.77 5.67 -7.51
N ARG A 221 13.76 6.53 -8.55
CA ARG A 221 14.57 6.34 -9.78
C ARG A 221 16.07 6.53 -9.56
N GLN A 222 16.46 7.34 -8.58
CA GLN A 222 17.87 7.58 -8.25
C GLN A 222 18.51 6.42 -7.45
N HIS A 223 17.73 5.38 -7.11
CA HIS A 223 18.27 4.22 -6.43
C HIS A 223 19.41 3.61 -7.28
N PRO A 224 20.63 3.41 -6.74
CA PRO A 224 21.79 2.97 -7.52
C PRO A 224 21.59 1.66 -8.30
N GLN A 225 20.72 0.79 -7.77
CA GLN A 225 20.35 -0.50 -8.39
C GLN A 225 19.01 -0.47 -9.12
N GLU A 226 18.38 0.71 -9.28
CA GLU A 226 17.09 0.89 -9.99
C GLU A 226 15.96 -0.04 -9.51
N LEU A 227 15.92 -0.34 -8.21
CA LEU A 227 14.97 -1.30 -7.61
C LEU A 227 13.55 -0.78 -7.49
N GLY A 228 13.37 0.53 -7.68
CA GLY A 228 12.05 1.12 -7.56
C GLY A 228 11.56 1.18 -6.11
N CYS A 229 12.42 1.33 -5.10
CA CYS A 229 12.00 1.35 -3.69
C CYS A 229 12.41 2.63 -2.92
N ILE A 230 11.71 2.89 -1.81
CA ILE A 230 12.00 3.95 -0.83
C ILE A 230 11.55 3.49 0.56
N ARG A 231 12.27 3.87 1.62
CA ARG A 231 11.81 3.60 2.99
C ARG A 231 10.64 4.51 3.39
N GLU A 232 9.72 3.97 4.16
CA GLU A 232 8.52 4.67 4.65
C GLU A 232 8.89 5.84 5.56
N ASP A 233 9.89 5.66 6.44
CA ASP A 233 10.39 6.70 7.33
C ASP A 233 11.05 7.86 6.55
N GLU A 234 11.79 7.57 5.49
CA GLU A 234 12.33 8.58 4.58
C GLU A 234 11.23 9.34 3.84
N LEU A 235 10.19 8.65 3.37
CA LEU A 235 9.03 9.27 2.74
C LEU A 235 8.31 10.19 3.71
N LEU A 236 7.99 9.72 4.92
CA LEU A 236 7.26 10.49 5.92
C LEU A 236 8.08 11.65 6.50
N ALA A 237 9.41 11.53 6.52
CA ALA A 237 10.32 12.62 6.88
C ALA A 237 10.53 13.66 5.76
N GLY A 238 9.96 13.44 4.57
CA GLY A 238 10.14 14.34 3.42
C GLY A 238 11.56 14.33 2.86
N LYS A 239 12.32 13.23 3.00
CA LYS A 239 13.67 13.08 2.44
C LYS A 239 13.62 12.72 0.94
N LEU A 240 12.95 13.58 0.16
CA LEU A 240 12.63 13.35 -1.26
C LEU A 240 13.48 14.22 -2.20
N ASP A 241 13.38 13.97 -3.50
CA ASP A 241 14.03 14.78 -4.54
C ASP A 241 13.07 15.84 -5.13
N TYR A 242 13.17 17.05 -4.61
CA TYR A 242 12.30 18.19 -4.94
C TYR A 242 12.74 18.95 -6.20
N GLN A 243 14.00 18.86 -6.63
CA GLN A 243 14.56 19.63 -7.76
C GLN A 243 14.10 21.11 -7.73
N ASP A 244 13.37 21.54 -8.76
CA ASP A 244 12.99 22.93 -8.99
C ASP A 244 11.64 23.31 -8.37
N PHE A 245 10.85 22.36 -7.83
CA PHE A 245 9.55 22.71 -7.25
C PHE A 245 9.68 23.06 -5.77
N GLN A 246 9.05 24.18 -5.39
CA GLN A 246 9.09 24.68 -4.03
C GLN A 246 8.34 23.73 -3.08
N ARG A 247 9.10 23.16 -2.13
CA ARG A 247 8.57 22.42 -0.98
C ARG A 247 7.65 23.33 -0.16
N LEU A 248 6.63 22.76 0.48
CA LEU A 248 5.73 23.57 1.30
C LEU A 248 6.50 24.31 2.41
N PRO A 249 6.19 25.60 2.64
CA PRO A 249 6.78 26.36 3.73
C PRO A 249 6.53 25.67 5.09
N HIS A 250 7.50 25.76 6.00
CA HIS A 250 7.38 25.22 7.37
C HIS A 250 6.66 26.19 8.32
N ASP A 251 5.80 27.05 7.78
CA ASP A 251 5.19 28.18 8.50
C ASP A 251 4.26 27.70 9.64
N ASN A 252 3.75 26.46 9.55
CA ASN A 252 2.99 25.74 10.58
C ASN A 252 3.78 24.53 11.14
N GLU A 253 5.06 24.70 11.48
CA GLU A 253 5.95 23.67 12.07
C GLU A 253 6.07 22.35 11.24
N GLY A 254 5.63 22.35 9.97
CA GLY A 254 5.65 21.16 9.10
C GLY A 254 4.43 20.23 9.24
N GLU A 255 3.41 20.58 10.03
CA GLU A 255 2.22 19.74 10.24
C GLU A 255 1.46 19.45 8.93
N ASP A 256 1.26 20.47 8.09
CA ASP A 256 0.55 20.34 6.82
C ASP A 256 1.30 19.40 5.86
N GLU A 257 2.63 19.48 5.84
CA GLU A 257 3.46 18.59 5.02
C GLU A 257 3.39 17.14 5.53
N ALA A 258 3.44 16.93 6.85
CA ALA A 258 3.29 15.59 7.42
C ALA A 258 1.96 14.94 7.03
N VAL A 259 0.87 15.72 7.02
CA VAL A 259 -0.44 15.24 6.54
C VAL A 259 -0.39 14.89 5.05
N ILE A 260 0.27 15.70 4.22
CA ILE A 260 0.39 15.44 2.77
C ILE A 260 1.24 14.20 2.49
N LEU A 261 2.38 14.05 3.15
CA LEU A 261 3.24 12.86 3.01
C LEU A 261 2.51 11.60 3.48
N ARG A 262 1.72 11.71 4.56
CA ARG A 262 0.87 10.61 5.03
C ARG A 262 -0.24 10.28 4.03
N ALA A 263 -0.92 11.29 3.48
CA ALA A 263 -1.92 11.10 2.45
C ALA A 263 -1.33 10.44 1.21
N LEU A 264 -0.10 10.81 0.83
CA LEU A 264 0.61 10.21 -0.29
C LEU A 264 0.91 8.73 -0.03
N LEU A 265 1.43 8.41 1.15
CA LEU A 265 1.68 7.03 1.58
C LEU A 265 0.41 6.17 1.51
N GLU A 266 -0.68 6.65 2.11
CA GLU A 266 -1.95 5.93 2.12
C GLU A 266 -2.54 5.79 0.71
N THR A 267 -2.31 6.77 -0.16
CA THR A 267 -2.73 6.70 -1.56
C THR A 267 -1.93 5.65 -2.32
N PHE A 268 -0.60 5.60 -2.15
CA PHE A 268 0.25 4.61 -2.81
C PHE A 268 -0.09 3.17 -2.38
N ILE A 269 -0.31 2.96 -1.08
CA ILE A 269 -0.68 1.64 -0.54
C ILE A 269 -2.11 1.28 -0.95
N GLY A 270 -3.06 2.19 -0.71
CA GLY A 270 -4.49 1.97 -0.91
C GLY A 270 -4.90 1.78 -2.36
N ARG A 271 -4.02 2.10 -3.32
CA ARG A 271 -4.18 1.87 -4.77
C ARG A 271 -3.25 0.78 -5.30
N ALA A 272 -2.55 0.08 -4.40
CA ALA A 272 -1.58 -0.98 -4.70
C ALA A 272 -0.47 -0.54 -5.68
N TRP A 273 -0.14 0.74 -5.75
CA TRP A 273 0.95 1.23 -6.61
C TRP A 273 2.31 0.92 -6.02
N CYS A 274 2.38 0.88 -4.70
CA CYS A 274 3.50 0.32 -3.99
C CYS A 274 3.06 -0.85 -3.12
N LEU A 275 4.00 -1.76 -2.92
CA LEU A 275 3.88 -2.89 -2.02
C LEU A 275 4.67 -2.52 -0.78
N ARG A 276 3.95 -2.37 0.34
CA ARG A 276 4.54 -2.07 1.64
C ARG A 276 5.08 -3.37 2.22
N GLN A 277 6.37 -3.41 2.49
CA GLN A 277 7.06 -4.59 2.98
C GLN A 277 7.82 -4.26 4.26
N PRO A 278 7.84 -5.16 5.24
CA PRO A 278 8.64 -4.94 6.41
C PRO A 278 10.15 -4.89 6.14
N CYS A 279 10.88 -3.93 6.73
CA CYS A 279 12.34 -3.80 6.59
C CYS A 279 12.97 -2.98 7.73
N ASP A 280 13.92 -3.55 8.47
CA ASP A 280 14.78 -2.88 9.46
C ASP A 280 14.04 -1.93 10.42
N GLY A 281 12.98 -2.42 11.08
CA GLY A 281 12.20 -1.60 12.02
C GLY A 281 11.40 -0.46 11.38
N SER A 282 11.20 -0.49 10.07
CA SER A 282 10.32 0.41 9.32
C SER A 282 9.66 -0.39 8.20
N ALA A 283 8.99 0.26 7.25
CA ALA A 283 8.58 -0.40 6.01
C ALA A 283 9.35 0.11 4.81
N LEU A 284 9.52 -0.75 3.82
CA LEU A 284 10.03 -0.43 2.50
C LEU A 284 8.86 -0.42 1.52
N LEU A 285 8.76 0.63 0.73
CA LEU A 285 7.73 0.80 -0.30
C LEU A 285 8.36 0.45 -1.64
N THR A 286 7.90 -0.66 -2.22
CA THR A 286 8.40 -1.18 -3.51
C THR A 286 7.43 -0.81 -4.62
N PHE A 287 7.91 -0.19 -5.69
CA PHE A 287 7.12 0.20 -6.86
C PHE A 287 7.55 -0.65 -8.07
N PRO A 288 6.82 -1.75 -8.37
CA PRO A 288 7.22 -2.70 -9.42
C PRO A 288 7.41 -2.07 -10.81
N SER A 289 6.62 -1.04 -11.13
CA SER A 289 6.69 -0.31 -12.40
C SER A 289 7.99 0.47 -12.62
N TYR A 290 8.77 0.71 -11.57
CA TYR A 290 10.07 1.39 -11.64
C TYR A 290 11.26 0.43 -11.58
N PHE A 291 11.02 -0.89 -11.61
CA PHE A 291 12.06 -1.89 -11.75
C PHE A 291 12.51 -1.98 -13.23
N ARG A 292 13.50 -1.16 -13.61
CA ARG A 292 13.79 -0.86 -15.03
C ARG A 292 15.04 -1.51 -15.63
N ARG A 293 15.99 -2.01 -14.82
CA ARG A 293 17.27 -2.51 -15.33
C ARG A 293 17.08 -3.76 -16.21
N GLU A 294 17.42 -3.70 -17.50
CA GLU A 294 17.35 -4.85 -18.40
C GLU A 294 18.61 -5.71 -18.33
N ARG A 295 18.44 -7.03 -18.37
CA ARG A 295 19.56 -7.98 -18.41
C ARG A 295 20.07 -8.06 -19.83
N LYS A 296 21.34 -7.72 -20.05
CA LYS A 296 22.02 -8.00 -21.32
C LYS A 296 22.16 -9.51 -21.50
N ASP A 297 21.99 -10.00 -22.73
CA ASP A 297 22.17 -11.42 -23.06
C ASP A 297 23.54 -11.91 -22.57
N GLN A 298 23.54 -12.94 -21.73
CA GLN A 298 24.74 -13.58 -21.22
C GLN A 298 24.87 -14.97 -21.87
N PRO A 299 26.07 -15.32 -22.39
CA PRO A 299 26.32 -16.67 -22.86
C PRO A 299 26.46 -17.61 -21.66
N GLY A 300 25.46 -18.48 -21.49
CA GLY A 300 25.46 -19.54 -20.48
C GLY A 300 24.52 -19.25 -19.32
N HIS A 301 23.50 -20.10 -19.19
CA HIS A 301 22.67 -20.14 -17.99
C HIS A 301 23.22 -21.22 -17.05
N PRO A 302 23.50 -20.91 -15.77
CA PRO A 302 23.73 -21.95 -14.76
C PRO A 302 22.55 -22.94 -14.75
N SER A 303 22.83 -24.20 -14.45
CA SER A 303 21.84 -25.28 -14.51
C SER A 303 20.63 -24.95 -13.63
N VAL A 304 19.45 -24.82 -14.26
CA VAL A 304 18.19 -24.57 -13.57
C VAL A 304 17.83 -25.78 -12.71
N LEU A 305 17.71 -25.56 -11.41
CA LEU A 305 17.46 -26.62 -10.43
C LEU A 305 15.96 -26.81 -10.21
N VAL A 306 15.20 -25.71 -10.18
CA VAL A 306 13.75 -25.69 -9.95
C VAL A 306 13.10 -24.65 -10.86
N THR A 307 11.98 -25.01 -11.47
CA THR A 307 11.09 -24.09 -12.18
C THR A 307 9.77 -23.99 -11.44
N TYR A 308 9.32 -22.78 -11.15
CA TYR A 308 7.98 -22.49 -10.64
C TYR A 308 7.10 -22.02 -11.80
N ARG A 309 5.86 -22.50 -11.85
CA ARG A 309 4.80 -21.91 -12.67
C ARG A 309 3.70 -21.41 -11.74
N PHE A 310 3.20 -20.22 -11.97
CA PHE A 310 2.17 -19.59 -11.14
C PHE A 310 1.37 -18.59 -11.96
N ASP A 311 0.16 -18.31 -11.50
CA ASP A 311 -0.72 -17.27 -12.04
C ASP A 311 -0.72 -16.06 -11.10
N GLY A 312 -1.05 -14.88 -11.63
CA GLY A 312 -1.20 -13.65 -10.83
C GLY A 312 -0.35 -12.48 -11.33
N PRO A 313 -0.24 -11.40 -10.55
CA PRO A 313 0.48 -10.19 -10.95
C PRO A 313 2.00 -10.43 -10.89
N ALA A 314 2.56 -11.02 -11.95
CA ALA A 314 3.94 -11.48 -11.99
C ALA A 314 4.98 -10.38 -11.68
N ASP A 315 4.74 -9.16 -12.15
CA ASP A 315 5.63 -8.02 -11.88
C ASP A 315 5.63 -7.63 -10.40
N ASP A 316 4.45 -7.63 -9.76
CA ASP A 316 4.29 -7.30 -8.35
C ASP A 316 4.97 -8.36 -7.48
N ILE A 317 4.70 -9.64 -7.76
CA ILE A 317 5.30 -10.80 -7.05
C ILE A 317 6.82 -10.83 -7.22
N TYR A 318 7.32 -10.52 -8.41
CA TYR A 318 8.75 -10.53 -8.68
C TYR A 318 9.47 -9.37 -7.97
N ALA A 319 8.95 -8.15 -8.08
CA ALA A 319 9.55 -6.98 -7.47
C ALA A 319 9.61 -7.12 -5.94
N THR A 320 8.55 -7.64 -5.32
CA THR A 320 8.51 -7.89 -3.89
C THR A 320 9.48 -8.98 -3.45
N LEU A 321 9.65 -10.04 -4.24
CA LEU A 321 10.63 -11.10 -3.95
C LEU A 321 12.06 -10.55 -3.99
N VAL A 322 12.41 -9.85 -5.06
CA VAL A 322 13.76 -9.30 -5.25
C VAL A 322 14.11 -8.31 -4.15
N VAL A 323 13.22 -7.37 -3.85
CA VAL A 323 13.47 -6.36 -2.82
C VAL A 323 13.58 -7.00 -1.43
N ARG A 324 12.73 -7.96 -1.08
CA ARG A 324 12.84 -8.66 0.20
C ARG A 324 14.16 -9.41 0.35
N MET A 325 14.58 -10.09 -0.71
CA MET A 325 15.88 -10.77 -0.73
C MET A 325 17.05 -9.78 -0.67
N HIS A 326 16.93 -8.60 -1.30
CA HIS A 326 17.95 -7.56 -1.24
C HIS A 326 18.26 -7.10 0.20
N HIS A 327 17.24 -7.04 1.05
CA HIS A 327 17.36 -6.66 2.45
C HIS A 327 17.53 -7.86 3.40
N THR A 328 17.68 -9.08 2.88
CA THR A 328 17.91 -10.27 3.71
C THR A 328 19.41 -10.51 3.90
N LEU A 329 19.92 -10.44 5.13
CA LEU A 329 21.36 -10.57 5.46
C LEU A 329 22.03 -11.88 4.98
N ALA A 330 21.24 -12.92 4.71
CA ALA A 330 21.75 -14.19 4.17
C ALA A 330 22.22 -14.09 2.71
N PHE A 331 21.76 -13.08 1.96
CA PHE A 331 21.99 -12.94 0.53
C PHE A 331 22.52 -11.56 0.18
N GLU A 332 23.73 -11.49 -0.37
CA GLU A 332 24.30 -10.25 -0.88
C GLU A 332 23.82 -10.03 -2.32
N SER A 333 23.14 -8.92 -2.57
CA SER A 333 22.68 -8.60 -3.94
C SER A 333 23.82 -8.14 -4.82
N THR A 334 23.91 -8.73 -6.01
CA THR A 334 24.96 -8.38 -6.99
C THR A 334 24.38 -7.64 -8.17
N ASP A 335 23.55 -8.31 -8.95
CA ASP A 335 22.92 -7.75 -10.14
C ASP A 335 21.43 -8.07 -10.18
N LEU A 336 20.62 -7.02 -10.23
CA LEU A 336 19.17 -7.10 -10.14
C LEU A 336 18.56 -6.47 -11.40
N TRP A 337 17.71 -7.22 -12.11
CA TRP A 337 17.10 -6.85 -13.40
C TRP A 337 15.59 -7.13 -13.44
N ARG A 338 14.89 -6.56 -14.41
CA ARG A 338 13.43 -6.66 -14.57
C ARG A 338 12.90 -8.10 -14.74
N SER A 339 13.76 -9.01 -15.20
CA SER A 339 13.41 -10.41 -15.46
C SER A 339 14.44 -11.40 -14.89
N ALA A 340 15.37 -10.93 -14.05
CA ALA A 340 16.36 -11.79 -13.41
C ALA A 340 16.98 -11.13 -12.17
N ALA A 341 17.35 -11.92 -11.18
CA ALA A 341 18.04 -11.43 -9.99
C ALA A 341 19.14 -12.41 -9.58
N ASP A 342 20.34 -11.86 -9.38
CA ASP A 342 21.52 -12.58 -8.92
C ASP A 342 21.97 -12.11 -7.53
N PHE A 343 22.20 -13.08 -6.68
CA PHE A 343 22.67 -12.92 -5.32
C PHE A 343 23.94 -13.74 -5.11
N ARG A 344 24.67 -13.39 -4.06
CA ARG A 344 25.76 -14.18 -3.51
C ARG A 344 25.41 -14.64 -2.11
N THR A 345 25.83 -15.85 -1.79
CA THR A 345 25.87 -16.31 -0.40
C THR A 345 26.96 -15.54 0.37
N GLN A 346 26.97 -15.65 1.70
CA GLN A 346 28.06 -15.13 2.53
C GLN A 346 29.43 -15.73 2.19
N THR A 347 29.46 -16.89 1.52
CA THR A 347 30.68 -17.54 1.01
C THR A 347 31.10 -17.03 -0.36
N GLY A 348 30.36 -16.09 -0.97
CA GLY A 348 30.68 -15.45 -2.25
C GLY A 348 30.22 -16.20 -3.49
N THR A 349 29.56 -17.36 -3.35
CA THR A 349 29.06 -18.17 -4.49
C THR A 349 27.74 -17.63 -5.03
N ARG A 350 27.54 -17.65 -6.36
CA ARG A 350 26.37 -17.02 -7.02
C ARG A 350 25.17 -17.97 -7.09
N LEU A 351 24.01 -17.40 -6.88
CA LEU A 351 22.70 -18.03 -7.05
C LEU A 351 21.69 -16.99 -7.53
N GLY A 352 20.57 -17.42 -8.10
CA GLY A 352 19.63 -16.46 -8.63
C GLY A 352 18.41 -17.09 -9.27
N PHE A 353 17.58 -16.23 -9.86
CA PHE A 353 16.42 -16.66 -10.62
C PHE A 353 16.12 -15.76 -11.81
N THR A 354 15.45 -16.33 -12.82
CA THR A 354 14.90 -15.63 -13.99
C THR A 354 13.38 -15.70 -14.00
N LEU A 355 12.72 -14.64 -14.46
CA LEU A 355 11.27 -14.55 -14.63
C LEU A 355 10.92 -14.45 -16.11
N ASN A 356 10.12 -15.39 -16.59
CA ASN A 356 9.50 -15.39 -17.91
C ASN A 356 7.99 -15.16 -17.76
N ARG A 357 7.48 -14.13 -18.44
CA ARG A 357 6.05 -13.78 -18.45
C ARG A 357 5.39 -14.56 -19.60
N GLU A 358 4.41 -15.40 -19.30
CA GLU A 358 3.67 -16.16 -20.31
C GLU A 358 2.40 -15.39 -20.72
N ALA A 359 1.80 -15.75 -21.86
CA ALA A 359 0.49 -15.21 -22.25
C ALA A 359 -0.59 -15.65 -21.24
N GLU A 360 -1.75 -14.99 -21.25
CA GLU A 360 -2.93 -15.34 -20.42
C GLU A 360 -2.76 -15.16 -18.89
N GLY A 361 -1.72 -14.46 -18.43
CA GLY A 361 -1.53 -14.13 -17.00
C GLY A 361 -0.76 -15.17 -16.18
N GLY A 362 -0.21 -16.19 -16.84
CA GLY A 362 0.74 -17.12 -16.25
C GLY A 362 2.18 -16.58 -16.24
N ALA A 363 2.97 -17.05 -15.30
CA ALA A 363 4.40 -16.72 -15.18
C ALA A 363 5.23 -17.95 -14.81
N ARG A 364 6.49 -17.90 -15.23
CA ARG A 364 7.49 -18.95 -14.97
C ARG A 364 8.72 -18.33 -14.32
N LEU A 365 9.09 -18.85 -13.16
CA LEU A 365 10.30 -18.43 -12.44
C LEU A 365 11.29 -19.61 -12.34
N GLU A 366 12.49 -19.44 -12.87
CA GLU A 366 13.53 -20.47 -12.95
C GLU A 366 14.65 -20.14 -11.97
N VAL A 367 14.89 -21.04 -11.00
CA VAL A 367 15.93 -20.87 -9.97
C VAL A 367 17.17 -21.66 -10.34
N TYR A 368 18.33 -21.00 -10.25
CA TYR A 368 19.63 -21.56 -10.62
C TYR A 368 20.70 -21.30 -9.56
N PHE A 369 21.75 -22.12 -9.59
CA PHE A 369 22.86 -22.07 -8.64
C PHE A 369 24.18 -22.32 -9.36
N GLU A 370 25.25 -21.68 -8.90
CA GLU A 370 26.59 -22.15 -9.22
C GLU A 370 26.87 -23.50 -8.56
N PRO A 371 27.69 -24.38 -9.18
CA PRO A 371 28.00 -25.70 -8.62
C PRO A 371 28.62 -25.67 -7.23
N ALA A 372 29.29 -24.57 -6.87
CA ALA A 372 29.99 -24.39 -5.60
C ALA A 372 29.09 -24.00 -4.42
N VAL A 373 27.84 -23.59 -4.66
CA VAL A 373 26.90 -23.21 -3.58
C VAL A 373 26.63 -24.44 -2.70
N ASP A 374 26.73 -24.31 -1.39
CA ASP A 374 26.48 -25.40 -0.45
C ASP A 374 24.99 -25.80 -0.39
N GLU A 375 24.70 -27.02 0.06
CA GLU A 375 23.33 -27.54 0.08
C GLU A 375 22.38 -26.75 0.99
N ASN A 376 22.86 -26.23 2.12
CA ASN A 376 22.00 -25.49 3.05
C ASN A 376 21.57 -24.16 2.45
N SER A 377 22.51 -23.42 1.85
CA SER A 377 22.21 -22.17 1.14
C SER A 377 21.23 -22.40 -0.02
N ARG A 378 21.38 -23.50 -0.77
CA ARG A 378 20.41 -23.88 -1.84
C ARG A 378 19.01 -24.11 -1.27
N VAL A 379 18.91 -24.89 -0.19
CA VAL A 379 17.63 -25.24 0.43
C VAL A 379 16.94 -24.00 1.01
N LEU A 380 17.68 -23.15 1.73
CA LEU A 380 17.16 -21.89 2.28
C LEU A 380 16.66 -20.96 1.18
N PHE A 381 17.45 -20.75 0.12
CA PHE A 381 17.05 -19.90 -1.00
C PHE A 381 15.79 -20.44 -1.71
N LEU A 382 15.74 -21.75 -1.99
CA LEU A 382 14.56 -22.39 -2.59
C LEU A 382 13.32 -22.26 -1.70
N ARG A 383 13.46 -22.46 -0.39
CA ARG A 383 12.35 -22.35 0.55
C ARG A 383 11.85 -20.91 0.62
N TYR A 384 12.75 -19.92 0.68
CA TYR A 384 12.37 -18.51 0.66
C TYR A 384 11.56 -18.14 -0.61
N VAL A 385 12.06 -18.52 -1.79
CA VAL A 385 11.34 -18.29 -3.06
C VAL A 385 10.00 -19.00 -3.05
N HIS A 386 9.93 -20.23 -2.56
CA HIS A 386 8.69 -21.01 -2.51
C HIS A 386 7.63 -20.39 -1.61
N GLU A 387 7.97 -20.06 -0.35
CA GLU A 387 7.02 -19.45 0.60
C GLU A 387 6.51 -18.11 0.07
N HIS A 388 7.36 -17.33 -0.58
CA HIS A 388 6.96 -16.09 -1.24
C HIS A 388 5.94 -16.33 -2.37
N LEU A 389 6.23 -17.28 -3.27
CA LEU A 389 5.33 -17.60 -4.38
C LEU A 389 4.01 -18.19 -3.90
N GLU A 390 4.01 -19.07 -2.88
CA GLU A 390 2.79 -19.62 -2.29
C GLU A 390 1.94 -18.55 -1.60
N ARG A 391 2.57 -17.51 -1.01
CA ARG A 391 1.85 -16.43 -0.34
C ARG A 391 1.20 -15.44 -1.31
N TYR A 392 1.87 -15.12 -2.43
CA TYR A 392 1.43 -14.03 -3.33
C TYR A 392 0.97 -14.49 -4.72
N GLY A 393 1.37 -15.68 -5.15
CA GLY A 393 0.96 -16.28 -6.42
C GLY A 393 -0.28 -17.15 -6.28
N GLN A 394 -0.89 -17.48 -7.42
CA GLN A 394 -2.00 -18.43 -7.53
C GLN A 394 -1.55 -19.67 -8.31
N ASN A 395 -2.17 -20.82 -8.04
CA ASN A 395 -1.90 -22.08 -8.74
C ASN A 395 -0.40 -22.45 -8.83
N VAL A 396 0.35 -22.18 -7.77
CA VAL A 396 1.80 -22.37 -7.75
C VAL A 396 2.16 -23.85 -7.93
N LYS A 397 3.00 -24.12 -8.93
CA LYS A 397 3.49 -25.46 -9.27
C LYS A 397 5.01 -25.44 -9.27
N ARG A 398 5.60 -26.18 -8.32
CA ARG A 398 7.05 -26.39 -8.21
C ARG A 398 7.48 -27.60 -9.05
N LEU A 399 8.39 -27.38 -10.01
CA LEU A 399 8.92 -28.39 -10.91
C LEU A 399 10.43 -28.56 -10.68
N ARG A 400 10.81 -29.62 -9.97
CA ARG A 400 12.22 -29.97 -9.71
C ARG A 400 12.87 -30.65 -10.92
N HIS A 401 14.06 -30.20 -11.33
CA HIS A 401 14.86 -30.79 -12.40
C HIS A 401 15.96 -31.69 -11.85
N TYR A 402 15.98 -32.96 -12.24
CA TYR A 402 16.99 -33.92 -11.75
C TYR A 402 18.04 -34.17 -12.82
N ALA A 403 19.28 -34.43 -12.43
CA ALA A 403 20.39 -34.70 -13.34
C ALA A 403 21.11 -36.00 -12.95
N CYS A 404 21.85 -36.58 -13.90
CA CYS A 404 22.66 -37.76 -13.61
C CYS A 404 23.89 -37.37 -12.76
N ALA A 405 24.05 -38.00 -11.58
CA ALA A 405 25.21 -37.79 -10.70
C ALA A 405 26.47 -38.58 -11.12
N ASN A 406 26.39 -39.36 -12.20
CA ASN A 406 27.51 -40.18 -12.66
C ASN A 406 28.50 -39.35 -13.47
N LYS A 407 29.65 -38.97 -12.90
CA LYS A 407 30.72 -38.20 -13.57
C LYS A 407 31.26 -38.83 -14.87
N ARG A 408 31.01 -40.12 -15.10
CA ARG A 408 31.42 -40.87 -16.30
C ARG A 408 30.30 -41.00 -17.36
N CYS A 409 29.19 -40.31 -17.17
CA CYS A 409 28.05 -40.30 -18.08
C CYS A 409 28.14 -39.08 -18.99
N ASP A 410 27.81 -39.22 -20.26
CA ASP A 410 27.80 -38.09 -21.20
C ASP A 410 26.76 -37.03 -20.77
N SER A 411 25.59 -37.48 -20.31
CA SER A 411 24.54 -36.63 -19.71
C SER A 411 24.78 -36.24 -18.24
N HIS A 412 26.04 -36.22 -17.78
CA HIS A 412 26.36 -35.83 -16.40
C HIS A 412 26.05 -34.35 -16.17
N GLY A 413 25.25 -34.05 -15.15
CA GLY A 413 24.86 -32.66 -14.82
C GLY A 413 23.79 -32.07 -15.75
N GLU A 414 23.43 -32.74 -16.84
CA GLU A 414 22.34 -32.30 -17.72
C GLU A 414 20.96 -32.61 -17.13
N PRO A 415 19.97 -31.71 -17.29
CA PRO A 415 18.60 -31.95 -16.84
C PRO A 415 17.98 -33.17 -17.53
N PHE A 416 17.43 -34.07 -16.74
CA PHE A 416 16.74 -35.26 -17.22
C PHE A 416 15.48 -34.86 -18.03
N PRO A 417 15.38 -35.20 -19.33
CA PRO A 417 14.43 -34.56 -20.23
C PRO A 417 12.97 -35.07 -20.07
N ASN A 418 12.77 -36.31 -19.61
CA ASN A 418 11.44 -36.93 -19.60
C ASN A 418 10.64 -36.62 -18.33
N ARG A 419 10.04 -35.42 -18.29
CA ARG A 419 9.22 -34.96 -17.15
C ARG A 419 8.06 -35.90 -16.80
N ALA A 420 7.38 -36.45 -17.80
CA ALA A 420 6.23 -37.34 -17.57
C ALA A 420 6.63 -38.61 -16.79
N SER A 421 7.87 -39.09 -16.96
CA SER A 421 8.37 -40.23 -16.18
C SER A 421 8.66 -39.88 -14.72
N ILE A 422 9.15 -38.66 -14.45
CA ILE A 422 9.34 -38.12 -13.09
C ILE A 422 7.97 -38.03 -12.39
N ASP A 423 6.98 -37.40 -13.03
CA ASP A 423 5.66 -37.20 -12.44
C ASP A 423 4.97 -38.54 -12.13
N ARG A 424 5.08 -39.53 -13.05
CA ARG A 424 4.59 -40.89 -12.80
C ARG A 424 5.30 -41.58 -11.63
N ALA A 425 6.62 -41.42 -11.51
CA ALA A 425 7.39 -42.02 -10.41
C ALA A 425 7.03 -41.40 -9.05
N LEU A 426 6.87 -40.08 -8.98
CA LEU A 426 6.42 -39.37 -7.79
C LEU A 426 4.98 -39.76 -7.39
N ALA A 427 4.05 -39.84 -8.34
CA ALA A 427 2.67 -40.25 -8.08
C ALA A 427 2.58 -41.70 -7.55
N LYS A 428 3.39 -42.62 -8.09
CA LYS A 428 3.46 -44.00 -7.60
C LYS A 428 4.02 -44.09 -6.18
N ALA A 429 5.01 -43.26 -5.83
CA ALA A 429 5.57 -43.25 -4.48
C ALA A 429 4.59 -42.73 -3.42
N LYS A 430 3.65 -41.85 -3.78
CA LYS A 430 2.57 -41.41 -2.86
C LYS A 430 1.57 -42.53 -2.51
N THR A 431 1.40 -43.52 -3.40
CA THR A 431 0.38 -44.58 -3.26
C THR A 431 0.94 -45.91 -2.73
N LYS A 432 2.22 -46.21 -2.97
CA LYS A 432 2.89 -47.42 -2.49
C LYS A 432 4.09 -47.03 -1.63
N GLY A 433 3.87 -46.87 -0.32
CA GLY A 433 4.95 -46.62 0.64
C GLY A 433 5.95 -47.78 0.64
N GLY A 434 7.25 -47.48 0.53
CA GLY A 434 8.31 -48.49 0.71
C GLY A 434 9.66 -48.20 0.04
N ASN A 435 9.71 -47.47 -1.09
CA ASN A 435 10.98 -47.14 -1.76
C ASN A 435 11.01 -45.68 -2.24
N LYS A 436 12.19 -45.03 -2.14
CA LYS A 436 12.38 -43.67 -2.68
C LYS A 436 12.07 -43.65 -4.19
N PRO A 437 11.26 -42.70 -4.67
CA PRO A 437 10.96 -42.59 -6.10
C PRO A 437 12.25 -42.40 -6.89
N LYS A 438 12.40 -43.11 -8.00
CA LYS A 438 13.59 -43.05 -8.86
C LYS A 438 13.24 -43.19 -10.33
N VAL A 439 14.02 -42.54 -11.18
CA VAL A 439 14.08 -42.77 -12.63
C VAL A 439 15.47 -43.29 -12.98
N PHE A 440 15.68 -43.74 -14.21
CA PHE A 440 16.98 -44.25 -14.66
C PHE A 440 17.50 -43.37 -15.80
N CYS A 441 18.77 -42.99 -15.73
CA CYS A 441 19.44 -42.25 -16.79
C CYS A 441 19.43 -43.10 -18.08
N PRO A 442 19.00 -42.55 -19.23
CA PRO A 442 18.95 -43.31 -20.47
C PRO A 442 20.34 -43.74 -20.97
N ASP A 443 21.38 -42.95 -20.70
CA ASP A 443 22.71 -43.17 -21.27
C ASP A 443 23.55 -44.15 -20.44
N CYS A 444 23.50 -44.05 -19.11
CA CYS A 444 24.30 -44.91 -18.23
C CYS A 444 23.50 -45.89 -17.36
N GLY A 445 22.16 -45.89 -17.45
CA GLY A 445 21.28 -46.81 -16.71
C GLY A 445 21.26 -46.61 -15.19
N LYS A 446 22.04 -45.69 -14.64
CA LYS A 446 22.09 -45.45 -13.18
C LYS A 446 20.81 -44.79 -12.68
N ALA A 447 20.42 -45.15 -11.45
CA ALA A 447 19.26 -44.59 -10.78
C ALA A 447 19.49 -43.12 -10.40
N ILE A 448 18.50 -42.28 -10.72
CA ILE A 448 18.37 -40.90 -10.28
C ILE A 448 17.26 -40.88 -9.24
N VAL A 449 17.63 -40.61 -7.98
CA VAL A 449 16.70 -40.58 -6.85
C VAL A 449 15.95 -39.24 -6.86
N LEU A 450 14.63 -39.29 -6.85
CA LEU A 450 13.75 -38.11 -6.92
C LEU A 450 13.44 -37.50 -5.54
N ARG A 451 13.85 -38.15 -4.45
CA ARG A 451 13.82 -37.58 -3.09
C ARG A 451 15.25 -37.58 -2.56
N ASP A 452 16.02 -36.58 -3.01
CA ASP A 452 17.41 -36.36 -2.65
C ASP A 452 17.52 -35.58 -1.32
N ALA A 453 18.75 -35.31 -0.86
CA ALA A 453 18.98 -34.57 0.38
C ALA A 453 18.41 -33.14 0.35
N ILE A 454 18.32 -32.52 -0.84
CA ILE A 454 17.73 -31.19 -1.01
C ILE A 454 16.22 -31.27 -0.77
N GLU A 455 15.52 -32.23 -1.38
CA GLU A 455 14.07 -32.38 -1.17
C GLU A 455 13.73 -32.79 0.27
N GLU A 456 14.55 -33.64 0.90
CA GLU A 456 14.37 -34.03 2.31
C GLU A 456 14.55 -32.86 3.27
N ARG A 457 15.60 -32.04 3.09
CA ARG A 457 15.80 -30.83 3.90
C ARG A 457 14.80 -29.73 3.57
N PHE A 458 14.38 -29.63 2.31
CA PHE A 458 13.35 -28.69 1.91
C PHE A 458 12.09 -28.93 2.73
N ASP A 459 11.61 -30.16 2.83
CA ASP A 459 10.43 -30.54 3.62
C ASP A 459 10.62 -30.48 5.14
N ALA A 460 11.83 -30.20 5.64
CA ALA A 460 12.15 -30.22 7.06
C ALA A 460 11.55 -28.97 7.77
N PRO A 461 10.82 -29.14 8.90
CA PRO A 461 10.23 -28.03 9.63
C PRO A 461 11.24 -26.98 10.10
N GLU A 462 12.48 -27.38 10.38
CA GLU A 462 13.54 -26.50 10.84
C GLU A 462 13.92 -25.45 9.79
N VAL A 463 13.94 -25.84 8.51
CA VAL A 463 14.22 -24.91 7.40
C VAL A 463 13.06 -23.94 7.21
N GLN A 464 11.82 -24.43 7.37
CA GLN A 464 10.64 -23.57 7.29
C GLN A 464 10.64 -22.52 8.40
N GLU A 465 10.96 -22.91 9.64
CA GLU A 465 11.05 -21.97 10.76
C GLU A 465 12.21 -20.98 10.57
N GLN A 466 13.38 -21.42 10.10
CA GLN A 466 14.50 -20.52 9.78
C GLN A 466 14.11 -19.46 8.75
N VAL A 467 13.45 -19.84 7.65
CA VAL A 467 12.97 -18.87 6.66
C VAL A 467 11.95 -17.93 7.30
N ARG A 468 11.04 -18.46 8.12
CA ARG A 468 10.05 -17.64 8.82
C ARG A 468 10.68 -16.65 9.79
N GLU A 469 11.69 -17.02 10.56
CA GLU A 469 12.47 -16.11 11.40
C GLU A 469 13.13 -15.01 10.55
N MET A 470 13.72 -15.36 9.41
CA MET A 470 14.27 -14.40 8.45
C MET A 470 13.19 -13.44 7.90
N GLU A 471 11.94 -13.89 7.75
CA GLU A 471 10.81 -13.01 7.38
C GLU A 471 10.29 -12.17 8.57
N GLU A 472 10.27 -12.72 9.79
CA GLU A 472 9.65 -12.14 10.99
C GLU A 472 10.52 -11.09 11.69
N GLU A 473 11.86 -11.22 11.64
CA GLU A 473 12.79 -10.19 12.12
C GLU A 473 12.53 -8.82 11.46
N SER A 474 11.92 -8.82 10.27
CA SER A 474 11.50 -7.61 9.56
C SER A 474 10.10 -7.12 9.97
N ALA A 475 9.15 -8.00 10.34
CA ALA A 475 7.71 -7.71 10.44
C ALA A 475 7.18 -7.26 11.82
N PHE A 476 7.77 -7.73 12.92
CA PHE A 476 7.15 -7.62 14.26
C PHE A 476 7.15 -6.19 14.87
N LYS A 477 8.09 -5.32 14.47
CA LYS A 477 8.17 -3.94 14.99
C LYS A 477 7.14 -2.99 14.37
N ILE A 478 6.77 -3.21 13.10
CA ILE A 478 5.94 -2.27 12.31
C ILE A 478 4.48 -2.25 12.75
N ASP A 479 3.90 -3.41 13.09
CA ASP A 479 2.50 -3.47 13.50
C ASP A 479 2.31 -2.68 14.81
N ASN A 480 3.23 -2.81 15.76
CA ASN A 480 3.21 -1.99 16.98
C ASN A 480 3.49 -0.52 16.69
N GLU A 481 4.53 -0.17 15.93
CA GLU A 481 4.90 1.24 15.68
C GLU A 481 3.84 1.98 14.85
N SER A 482 3.24 1.33 13.84
CA SER A 482 2.16 1.92 13.02
C SER A 482 0.87 2.09 13.84
N ARG A 483 0.55 1.13 14.72
CA ARG A 483 -0.61 1.20 15.63
C ARG A 483 -0.39 2.22 16.75
N GLU A 484 0.82 2.31 17.29
CA GLU A 484 1.20 3.28 18.31
C GLU A 484 1.19 4.70 17.74
N LEU A 485 1.67 4.92 16.51
CA LEU A 485 1.55 6.21 15.82
C LEU A 485 0.08 6.60 15.56
N GLN A 486 -0.78 5.64 15.20
CA GLN A 486 -2.23 5.88 15.10
C GLN A 486 -2.85 6.27 16.46
N ALA A 487 -2.43 5.65 17.55
CA ALA A 487 -2.88 6.02 18.89
C ALA A 487 -2.39 7.42 19.29
N VAL A 488 -1.14 7.78 18.98
CA VAL A 488 -0.60 9.14 19.17
C VAL A 488 -1.48 10.17 18.45
N HIS A 489 -1.77 9.95 17.16
CA HIS A 489 -2.56 10.88 16.36
C HIS A 489 -4.02 10.97 16.84
N HIS A 490 -4.65 9.85 17.19
CA HIS A 490 -6.05 9.84 17.60
C HIS A 490 -6.23 10.41 19.02
N THR A 491 -5.32 10.13 19.95
CA THR A 491 -5.28 10.77 21.27
C THR A 491 -5.03 12.28 21.12
N GLY A 492 -4.04 12.68 20.31
CA GLY A 492 -3.77 14.09 20.04
C GLY A 492 -4.98 14.82 19.44
N PHE A 493 -5.72 14.15 18.54
CA PHE A 493 -6.96 14.68 17.95
C PHE A 493 -8.04 14.96 19.00
N ILE A 494 -8.35 14.00 19.88
CA ILE A 494 -9.38 14.16 20.91
C ILE A 494 -9.01 15.28 21.90
N VAL A 495 -7.73 15.38 22.24
CA VAL A 495 -7.20 16.42 23.13
C VAL A 495 -7.28 17.81 22.49
N ALA A 496 -6.96 17.91 21.20
CA ALA A 496 -7.11 19.14 20.43
C ALA A 496 -8.57 19.56 20.27
N GLU A 497 -9.50 18.64 20.01
CA GLU A 497 -10.95 18.92 19.99
C GLU A 497 -11.46 19.40 21.35
N ALA A 498 -10.85 18.93 22.44
CA ALA A 498 -11.12 19.44 23.79
C ALA A 498 -10.49 20.81 24.07
N GLY A 499 -9.78 21.41 23.11
CA GLY A 499 -9.12 22.70 23.24
C GLY A 499 -7.86 22.66 24.12
N GLN A 500 -7.25 21.49 24.30
CA GLN A 500 -6.08 21.30 25.16
C GLN A 500 -4.83 20.99 24.31
N ILE A 501 -3.65 21.05 24.92
CA ILE A 501 -2.37 20.86 24.22
C ILE A 501 -1.93 19.40 24.38
N TYR A 502 -1.58 18.75 23.28
CA TYR A 502 -0.94 17.44 23.29
C TYR A 502 0.47 17.53 22.73
N ARG A 503 1.45 16.90 23.38
CA ARG A 503 2.83 16.79 22.88
C ARG A 503 3.27 15.33 22.93
N GLY A 504 3.56 14.74 21.77
CA GLY A 504 4.14 13.40 21.68
C GLY A 504 5.66 13.43 21.87
N TYR A 505 6.23 12.38 22.45
CA TYR A 505 7.68 12.20 22.55
C TYR A 505 8.19 11.29 21.44
N THR A 506 9.28 11.69 20.80
CA THR A 506 9.85 10.98 19.63
C THR A 506 10.71 9.76 19.99
N ASN A 507 11.18 9.63 21.24
CA ASN A 507 11.98 8.50 21.73
C ASN A 507 11.45 7.99 23.09
N GLY A 508 10.50 7.05 23.07
CA GLY A 508 9.81 6.51 24.25
C GLY A 508 10.56 5.42 25.03
N ASP A 509 11.87 5.57 25.30
CA ASP A 509 12.68 4.53 25.98
C ASP A 509 12.29 4.28 27.46
N HIS A 510 11.41 5.10 28.03
CA HIS A 510 11.08 5.08 29.46
C HIS A 510 9.60 4.82 29.79
N GLY A 511 8.77 4.53 28.79
CA GLY A 511 7.36 4.18 29.01
C GLY A 511 6.45 5.38 29.29
N ILE A 512 6.73 6.53 28.69
CA ILE A 512 5.80 7.65 28.54
C ILE A 512 5.94 8.11 27.09
N ASP A 513 4.82 8.17 26.37
CA ASP A 513 4.79 8.44 24.93
C ASP A 513 4.35 9.88 24.62
N GLY A 514 3.85 10.62 25.61
CA GLY A 514 3.55 12.05 25.46
C GLY A 514 2.99 12.68 26.73
N GLU A 515 2.55 13.93 26.59
CA GLU A 515 1.89 14.70 27.63
C GLU A 515 0.66 15.46 27.10
N ILE A 516 -0.31 15.67 27.98
CA ILE A 516 -1.47 16.54 27.77
C ILE A 516 -1.33 17.72 28.73
N GLU A 517 -1.18 18.93 28.22
CA GLU A 517 -1.17 20.15 29.03
C GLU A 517 -2.52 20.88 28.92
N PHE A 518 -3.06 21.26 30.08
CA PHE A 518 -4.34 21.95 30.15
C PHE A 518 -4.19 23.46 30.02
N LYS A 519 -5.10 24.05 29.26
CA LYS A 519 -5.25 25.50 29.10
C LYS A 519 -6.32 26.06 30.05
N ASP A 520 -6.16 27.29 30.50
CA ASP A 520 -7.18 28.03 31.27
C ASP A 520 -8.32 28.52 30.37
N ASP A 521 -9.33 29.17 30.95
CA ASP A 521 -10.51 29.66 30.20
C ASP A 521 -10.17 30.82 29.24
N GLN A 522 -8.94 31.34 29.31
CA GLN A 522 -8.39 32.37 28.43
C GLN A 522 -7.45 31.75 27.37
N ASP A 523 -7.50 30.42 27.18
CA ASP A 523 -6.68 29.65 26.25
C ASP A 523 -5.16 29.70 26.53
N ARG A 524 -4.75 30.02 27.77
CA ARG A 524 -3.34 30.06 28.17
C ARG A 524 -2.91 28.74 28.78
N ALA A 525 -1.74 28.25 28.38
CA ALA A 525 -1.13 27.06 28.96
C ALA A 525 -0.87 27.24 30.46
N THR A 526 -1.30 26.28 31.29
CA THR A 526 -1.27 26.42 32.76
C THR A 526 -0.09 25.72 33.43
N GLY A 527 0.68 24.93 32.69
CA GLY A 527 1.71 24.03 33.24
C GLY A 527 1.16 22.77 33.93
N LYS A 528 -0.15 22.70 34.22
CA LYS A 528 -0.81 21.50 34.74
C LYS A 528 -0.97 20.49 33.61
N ARG A 529 -0.44 19.27 33.79
CA ARG A 529 -0.38 18.26 32.73
C ARG A 529 -0.72 16.86 33.22
N LEU A 530 -0.95 15.97 32.27
CA LEU A 530 -0.97 14.51 32.43
C LEU A 530 0.10 13.91 31.54
N TYR A 531 0.75 12.84 31.98
CA TYR A 531 1.57 12.02 31.11
C TYR A 531 0.73 10.90 30.51
N VAL A 532 1.01 10.51 29.27
CA VAL A 532 0.31 9.39 28.62
C VAL A 532 1.29 8.31 28.21
N GLN A 533 0.92 7.06 28.45
CA GLN A 533 1.49 5.88 27.82
C GLN A 533 0.43 5.31 26.89
N LEU A 534 0.75 5.27 25.60
CA LEU A 534 -0.11 4.78 24.53
C LEU A 534 0.22 3.32 24.20
N LYS A 535 -0.83 2.52 24.02
CA LYS A 535 -0.74 1.15 23.54
C LYS A 535 -1.87 0.95 22.53
N SER A 536 -1.60 0.28 21.41
CA SER A 536 -2.63 0.03 20.41
C SER A 536 -2.61 -1.40 19.92
N GLY A 537 -3.78 -2.04 19.95
CA GLY A 537 -3.97 -3.44 19.62
C GLY A 537 -4.57 -4.24 20.79
N ASP A 538 -5.40 -5.22 20.45
CA ASP A 538 -6.14 -6.01 21.46
C ASP A 538 -5.22 -6.93 22.27
N SER A 539 -4.01 -7.22 21.78
CA SER A 539 -3.02 -8.07 22.44
C SER A 539 -2.51 -7.52 23.78
N TYR A 540 -2.73 -6.24 24.07
CA TYR A 540 -2.31 -5.59 25.32
C TYR A 540 -3.24 -5.90 26.49
N LEU A 541 -4.48 -6.33 26.24
CA LEU A 541 -5.47 -6.68 27.26
C LEU A 541 -5.82 -8.17 27.16
N LYS A 542 -5.48 -8.92 28.21
CA LYS A 542 -5.88 -10.33 28.32
C LYS A 542 -7.11 -10.46 29.22
N GLN A 543 -8.10 -11.22 28.78
CA GLN A 543 -9.28 -11.49 29.60
C GLN A 543 -8.96 -12.54 30.68
N ARG A 544 -9.25 -12.22 31.95
CA ARG A 544 -9.04 -13.13 33.08
C ARG A 544 -10.19 -14.13 33.17
N GLN A 545 -9.90 -15.42 33.06
CA GLN A 545 -10.93 -16.47 32.93
C GLN A 545 -11.94 -16.57 34.08
N ARG A 546 -11.58 -16.15 35.30
CA ARG A 546 -12.44 -16.31 36.49
C ARG A 546 -13.60 -15.30 36.58
N ASP A 547 -13.40 -14.09 36.08
CA ASP A 547 -14.29 -12.93 36.31
C ASP A 547 -14.42 -12.02 35.08
N GLY A 548 -13.82 -12.40 33.95
CA GLY A 548 -13.90 -11.66 32.70
C GLY A 548 -13.13 -10.34 32.67
N ALA A 549 -12.42 -9.97 33.75
CA ALA A 549 -11.74 -8.70 33.84
C ALA A 549 -10.60 -8.56 32.82
N GLN A 550 -10.44 -7.38 32.22
CA GLN A 550 -9.35 -7.09 31.28
C GLN A 550 -8.06 -6.77 32.05
N ILE A 551 -6.99 -7.50 31.74
CA ILE A 551 -5.71 -7.42 32.45
C ILE A 551 -4.63 -6.89 31.51
N PHE A 552 -4.00 -5.78 31.92
CA PHE A 552 -2.78 -5.28 31.32
C PHE A 552 -1.56 -5.84 32.08
N GLN A 553 -0.64 -6.49 31.35
CA GLN A 553 0.56 -7.09 31.94
C GLN A 553 1.76 -6.14 31.81
N ILE A 554 2.35 -5.75 32.93
CA ILE A 554 3.57 -4.93 32.94
C ILE A 554 4.76 -5.84 32.63
N LYS A 555 5.34 -5.69 31.43
CA LYS A 555 6.48 -6.50 30.97
C LYS A 555 7.77 -6.18 31.75
N ASN A 556 7.97 -4.91 32.10
CA ASN A 556 9.14 -4.46 32.86
C ASN A 556 8.72 -3.85 34.22
N PRO A 557 9.03 -4.50 35.36
CA PRO A 557 8.69 -3.97 36.69
C PRO A 557 9.26 -2.58 37.00
N ARG A 558 10.27 -2.11 36.26
CA ARG A 558 10.81 -0.74 36.39
C ARG A 558 9.81 0.33 35.97
N TRP A 559 8.92 0.03 35.02
CA TRP A 559 7.89 0.98 34.55
C TRP A 559 6.87 1.32 35.62
N ALA A 560 6.43 0.34 36.42
CA ALA A 560 5.51 0.59 37.53
C ALA A 560 6.09 1.61 38.53
N LYS A 561 7.37 1.44 38.91
CA LYS A 561 8.07 2.38 39.79
C LYS A 561 8.31 3.74 39.12
N TYR A 562 8.55 3.75 37.82
CA TYR A 562 8.77 4.98 37.05
C TYR A 562 7.49 5.80 36.94
N TRP A 563 6.34 5.18 36.65
CA TRP A 563 5.04 5.83 36.56
C TRP A 563 4.59 6.43 37.91
N GLN A 564 4.84 5.74 39.02
CA GLN A 564 4.52 6.23 40.37
C GLN A 564 5.36 7.43 40.81
N ARG A 565 6.55 7.63 40.23
CA ARG A 565 7.47 8.70 40.60
C ARG A 565 7.30 9.97 39.78
N GLN A 566 6.38 9.99 38.83
CA GLN A 566 6.15 11.16 38.00
C GLN A 566 5.49 12.28 38.79
N ALA A 567 5.85 13.53 38.45
CA ALA A 567 5.29 14.72 39.09
C ALA A 567 3.80 14.94 38.75
N TYR A 568 3.31 14.30 37.69
CA TYR A 568 1.93 14.38 37.21
C TYR A 568 1.36 12.98 36.99
N PRO A 569 0.02 12.83 37.03
CA PRO A 569 -0.61 11.54 36.80
C PRO A 569 -0.22 10.94 35.46
N VAL A 570 -0.01 9.62 35.45
CA VAL A 570 0.29 8.84 34.25
C VAL A 570 -0.96 8.08 33.82
N MET A 571 -1.43 8.38 32.63
CA MET A 571 -2.59 7.77 31.99
C MET A 571 -2.13 6.64 31.07
N LEU A 572 -2.60 5.43 31.29
CA LEU A 572 -2.47 4.35 30.32
C LEU A 572 -3.63 4.44 29.33
N VAL A 573 -3.32 4.73 28.07
CA VAL A 573 -4.26 4.87 26.98
C VAL A 573 -4.15 3.65 26.07
N ILE A 574 -5.25 2.95 25.88
CA ILE A 574 -5.33 1.74 25.06
C ILE A 574 -6.34 1.97 23.94
N ARG A 575 -5.86 1.84 22.70
CA ARG A 575 -6.71 1.79 21.51
C ARG A 575 -6.94 0.35 21.08
N THR A 576 -8.20 -0.07 21.02
CA THR A 576 -8.61 -1.40 20.56
C THR A 576 -8.84 -1.43 19.04
N SER A 577 -8.96 -2.63 18.45
CA SER A 577 -9.09 -2.82 17.00
C SER A 577 -10.40 -2.28 16.41
N ASP A 578 -11.42 -2.10 17.24
CA ASP A 578 -12.70 -1.45 16.95
C ASP A 578 -12.63 0.08 16.88
N ASN A 579 -11.43 0.66 16.96
CA ASN A 579 -11.14 2.10 17.02
C ASN A 579 -11.59 2.81 18.31
N GLU A 580 -12.04 2.08 19.34
CA GLU A 580 -12.29 2.70 20.63
C GLU A 580 -10.98 3.01 21.36
N ILE A 581 -10.93 4.16 22.04
CA ILE A 581 -9.83 4.52 22.91
C ILE A 581 -10.35 4.60 24.33
N ARG A 582 -9.67 3.90 25.24
CA ARG A 582 -9.93 3.94 26.67
C ARG A 582 -8.68 4.34 27.42
N TRP A 583 -8.83 5.08 28.51
CA TRP A 583 -7.71 5.50 29.35
C TRP A 583 -7.99 5.31 30.84
N MET A 584 -6.91 5.14 31.61
CA MET A 584 -6.99 4.92 33.06
C MET A 584 -5.79 5.57 33.74
N ASP A 585 -6.00 6.22 34.88
CA ASP A 585 -4.92 6.69 35.75
C ASP A 585 -4.23 5.50 36.42
N VAL A 586 -3.07 5.12 35.86
CA VAL A 586 -2.28 4.00 36.37
C VAL A 586 -1.38 4.39 37.52
N SER A 587 -1.01 5.66 37.65
CA SER A 587 -0.27 6.15 38.83
C SER A 587 -1.09 5.96 40.11
N ALA A 588 -2.34 6.42 40.14
CA ALA A 588 -3.22 6.28 41.30
C ALA A 588 -3.62 4.81 41.55
N TYR A 589 -3.78 4.01 40.50
CA TYR A 589 -4.02 2.57 40.63
C TYR A 589 -2.84 1.87 41.32
N LEU A 590 -1.62 2.11 40.83
CA LEU A 590 -0.42 1.50 41.38
C LEU A 590 -0.19 1.94 42.83
N GLU A 591 -0.43 3.21 43.16
CA GLU A 591 -0.31 3.71 44.53
C GLU A 591 -1.24 2.97 45.50
N ARG A 592 -2.52 2.76 45.13
CA ARG A 592 -3.48 1.98 45.95
C ARG A 592 -3.06 0.52 46.12
N GLU A 593 -2.69 -0.15 45.04
CA GLU A 593 -2.39 -1.59 45.05
C GLU A 593 -1.00 -1.92 45.65
N SER A 594 -0.10 -0.93 45.69
CA SER A 594 1.25 -1.08 46.26
C SER A 594 1.37 -0.63 47.72
N ALA A 595 0.28 -0.17 48.35
CA ALA A 595 0.23 0.34 49.73
C ALA A 595 0.74 -0.65 50.82
N GLY A 596 1.02 -1.90 50.48
CA GLY A 596 1.65 -2.91 51.35
C GLY A 596 3.04 -3.40 50.88
N GLY A 597 3.77 -2.65 50.06
CA GLY A 597 5.12 -3.01 49.56
C GLY A 597 5.15 -4.07 48.46
N LYS A 598 3.98 -4.46 47.92
CA LYS A 598 3.84 -5.45 46.85
C LYS A 598 4.20 -4.85 45.49
N THR A 599 5.01 -5.57 44.72
CA THR A 599 5.30 -5.19 43.32
C THR A 599 4.14 -5.59 42.43
N VAL A 600 3.38 -4.62 41.93
CA VAL A 600 2.28 -4.82 41.00
C VAL A 600 2.85 -5.17 39.61
N ARG A 601 2.46 -6.32 39.06
CA ARG A 601 2.86 -6.78 37.71
C ARG A 601 1.69 -6.88 36.73
N ARG A 602 0.46 -6.73 37.22
CA ARG A 602 -0.77 -6.84 36.46
C ARG A 602 -1.71 -5.72 36.91
N ILE A 603 -2.24 -4.98 35.96
CA ILE A 603 -3.23 -3.92 36.19
C ILE A 603 -4.57 -4.46 35.71
N VAL A 604 -5.60 -4.37 36.55
CA VAL A 604 -6.98 -4.55 36.12
C VAL A 604 -7.39 -3.27 35.40
N PHE A 605 -7.58 -3.33 34.09
CA PHE A 605 -7.82 -2.16 33.26
C PHE A 605 -9.33 -1.89 33.15
N GLU A 606 -9.79 -0.91 33.91
CA GLU A 606 -11.17 -0.42 33.93
C GLU A 606 -11.24 0.98 33.29
N GLY A 607 -10.52 1.18 32.19
CA GLY A 607 -10.40 2.48 31.56
C GLY A 607 -11.73 3.04 31.08
N GLU A 608 -11.98 4.32 31.35
CA GLU A 608 -13.09 5.07 30.76
C GLU A 608 -12.79 5.40 29.29
N ARG A 609 -13.81 5.70 28.50
CA ARG A 609 -13.63 6.14 27.11
C ARG A 609 -12.88 7.48 27.07
N LEU A 610 -11.87 7.57 26.22
CA LEU A 610 -11.22 8.83 25.88
C LEU A 610 -12.08 9.54 24.82
N ASP A 611 -12.71 10.63 25.22
CA ASP A 611 -13.47 11.55 24.38
C ASP A 611 -13.32 13.01 24.87
N VAL A 612 -13.85 13.96 24.11
CA VAL A 612 -13.77 15.39 24.42
C VAL A 612 -14.28 15.70 25.85
N MET A 613 -15.34 15.02 26.29
CA MET A 613 -15.94 15.27 27.61
C MET A 613 -15.06 14.70 28.73
N SER A 614 -14.45 13.54 28.53
CA SER A 614 -13.50 12.96 29.48
C SER A 614 -12.26 13.84 29.66
N VAL A 615 -11.72 14.41 28.58
CA VAL A 615 -10.58 15.34 28.65
C VAL A 615 -10.96 16.61 29.40
N ARG A 616 -12.16 17.15 29.18
CA ARG A 616 -12.68 18.32 29.92
C ARG A 616 -12.87 18.04 31.42
N ARG A 617 -13.38 16.86 31.80
CA ARG A 617 -13.47 16.47 33.23
C ARG A 617 -12.10 16.41 33.90
N TRP A 618 -11.10 15.87 33.19
CA TRP A 618 -9.72 15.85 33.69
C TRP A 618 -9.11 17.23 33.79
N ARG A 619 -9.39 18.12 32.83
CA ARG A 619 -9.03 19.54 32.91
C ARG A 619 -9.60 20.18 34.18
N GLU A 620 -10.90 20.07 34.39
CA GLU A 620 -11.57 20.64 35.57
C GLU A 620 -10.89 20.15 36.85
N ARG A 621 -10.66 18.84 36.97
CA ARG A 621 -9.97 18.23 38.12
C ARG A 621 -8.53 18.72 38.30
N ALA A 622 -7.78 18.89 37.22
CA ALA A 622 -6.38 19.32 37.27
C ALA A 622 -6.23 20.81 37.60
N LEU A 623 -7.21 21.63 37.21
CA LEU A 623 -7.23 23.08 37.46
C LEU A 623 -7.94 23.45 38.78
N SER A 624 -8.86 22.61 39.28
CA SER A 624 -9.50 22.78 40.58
C SER A 624 -8.66 22.28 41.77
N GLY A 625 -7.49 21.69 41.48
CA GLY A 625 -6.63 20.98 42.44
C GLY A 625 -5.33 21.68 42.78
#